data_AF-A0A3L0X7R7-F1
#
_entry.id   AF-A0A3L0X7R7-F1
#
_cell.length_a   1.000
_cell.length_b   1.000
_cell.length_c   1.000
_cell.angle_alpha   90.00
_cell.angle_beta   90.00
_cell.angle_gamma   90.00
#
_symmetry.space_group_name_H-M   'P 1'
#
loop_
_entity.id
_entity.type
_entity.pdbx_description
1 polymer ?
#
loop_
_entity_poly.entity_id
_entity_poly.type
_entity_poly.pdbx_seq_one_letter_code
_entity_poly.pdbx_strand_id
1 'polypeptide(L)' 'MSEVAMNEQTWNQRASNMLKSQMVLAGVNYEQLIQLLAAIGVDENYKGIANKINRGTFSFVFFMQCMKALGVNEIRL' A
#
# COMPACT_ATOMS: atom_id res chain seq x y z
N MET A 1 -16.87 26.67 -0.69
CA MET A 1 -16.15 25.38 -0.59
C MET A 1 -15.46 25.17 -1.92
N SER A 2 -14.20 25.56 -2.03
CA SER A 2 -13.42 25.41 -3.25
C SER A 2 -13.21 23.92 -3.52
N GLU A 3 -13.66 23.47 -4.69
CA GLU A 3 -13.34 22.15 -5.21
C GLU A 3 -11.82 22.08 -5.38
N VAL A 4 -11.15 21.38 -4.47
CA VAL A 4 -9.71 21.13 -4.61
C VAL A 4 -9.57 20.17 -5.77
N ALA A 5 -9.12 20.68 -6.93
CA ALA A 5 -8.80 19.85 -8.07
C ALA A 5 -7.87 18.72 -7.61
N MET A 6 -8.32 17.46 -7.74
CA MET A 6 -7.51 16.31 -7.37
C MET A 6 -6.29 16.25 -8.30
N ASN A 7 -5.16 16.70 -7.77
CA ASN A 7 -3.87 16.53 -8.42
C ASN A 7 -3.31 15.13 -8.13
N GLU A 8 -2.27 14.76 -8.86
CA GLU A 8 -1.60 13.45 -8.71
C GLU A 8 -1.19 13.17 -7.26
N GLN A 9 -0.71 14.18 -6.53
CA GLN A 9 -0.35 14.03 -5.11
C GLN A 9 -1.54 13.64 -4.24
N THR A 10 -2.73 14.16 -4.52
CA THR A 10 -3.96 13.81 -3.79
C THR A 10 -4.35 12.36 -4.04
N TRP A 11 -4.22 11.89 -5.28
CA TRP A 11 -4.46 10.48 -5.64
C TRP A 11 -3.44 9.54 -5.03
N ASN A 12 -2.17 9.90 -5.06
CA ASN A 12 -1.10 9.14 -4.41
C ASN A 12 -1.36 9.02 -2.90
N GLN A 13 -1.77 10.11 -2.24
CA GLN A 13 -2.12 10.07 -0.83
C GLN A 13 -3.31 9.16 -0.55
N ARG A 14 -4.34 9.17 -1.41
CA ARG A 14 -5.48 8.26 -1.31
C ARG A 14 -5.05 6.79 -1.44
N ALA A 15 -4.22 6.47 -2.44
CA ALA A 15 -3.68 5.13 -2.62
C ALA A 15 -2.87 4.67 -1.40
N SER A 16 -1.98 5.53 -0.88
CA SER A 16 -1.22 5.29 0.35
C SER A 16 -2.12 5.01 1.55
N ASN A 17 -3.14 5.84 1.75
CA ASN A 17 -4.08 5.69 2.86
C ASN A 17 -4.88 4.40 2.75
N MET A 18 -5.28 4.01 1.54
CA MET A 18 -5.97 2.75 1.29
C MET A 18 -5.12 1.56 1.74
N LEU A 19 -3.88 1.46 1.23
CA LEU A 19 -2.98 0.37 1.58
C LEU A 19 -2.68 0.33 3.09
N LYS A 20 -2.39 1.48 3.70
CA LYS A 20 -2.15 1.57 5.15
C LYS A 20 -3.36 1.15 5.96
N SER A 21 -4.57 1.48 5.52
CA SER A 21 -5.81 1.06 6.21
C SER A 21 -5.94 -0.46 6.18
N GLN A 22 -5.64 -1.10 5.06
CA GLN A 22 -5.63 -2.57 4.97
C GLN A 22 -4.57 -3.19 5.88
N MET A 23 -3.38 -2.59 5.97
CA MET A 23 -2.33 -3.03 6.91
C MET A 23 -2.81 -2.95 8.36
N VAL A 24 -3.46 -1.84 8.75
CA VAL A 24 -4.02 -1.66 10.10
C VAL A 24 -5.12 -2.69 10.38
N LEU A 25 -6.04 -2.91 9.44
CA LEU A 25 -7.11 -3.91 9.57
C LEU A 25 -6.56 -5.34 9.72
N ALA A 26 -5.47 -5.65 9.02
CA ALA A 26 -4.77 -6.93 9.13
C ALA A 26 -3.86 -7.04 10.38
N GLY A 27 -3.64 -5.94 11.12
CA GLY A 27 -2.71 -5.90 12.24
C GLY A 27 -1.24 -6.06 11.83
N VAL A 28 -0.89 -5.68 10.60
CA VAL A 28 0.41 -5.90 9.98
C VAL A 28 1.21 -4.59 9.94
N ASN A 29 2.42 -4.60 10.49
CA ASN A 29 3.38 -3.51 10.35
C ASN A 29 4.25 -3.67 9.09
N TYR A 30 5.14 -2.71 8.82
CA TYR A 30 5.99 -2.77 7.62
C TYR A 30 6.97 -3.95 7.61
N GLU A 31 7.52 -4.35 8.76
CA GLU A 31 8.44 -5.49 8.86
C GLU A 31 7.73 -6.81 8.54
N GLN A 32 6.52 -6.97 9.08
CA GLN A 32 5.66 -8.11 8.81
C GLN A 32 5.20 -8.11 7.35
N LEU A 33 4.86 -6.96 6.77
CA LEU A 33 4.50 -6.86 5.36
C LEU A 33 5.65 -7.33 4.46
N ILE A 34 6.89 -6.96 4.76
CA ILE A 34 8.08 -7.44 4.03
C ILE A 34 8.17 -8.96 4.10
N GLN A 35 7.99 -9.55 5.28
CA GLN A 35 8.03 -11.01 5.46
C GLN A 35 6.92 -11.71 4.66
N LEU A 36 5.69 -11.17 4.68
CA LEU A 36 4.55 -11.72 3.93
C LEU A 36 4.75 -11.59 2.41
N LEU A 37 5.34 -10.48 1.95
CA LEU A 37 5.70 -10.27 0.55
C LEU A 37 6.81 -11.23 0.11
N ALA A 38 7.83 -11.43 0.94
CA ALA A 38 8.90 -12.40 0.65
C ALA A 38 8.34 -13.83 0.52
N ALA A 39 7.34 -14.20 1.33
CA ALA A 39 6.68 -15.50 1.24
C ALA A 39 5.96 -15.76 -0.10
N ILE A 40 5.60 -14.69 -0.84
CA ILE A 40 5.02 -14.79 -2.19
C ILE A 40 6.03 -14.44 -3.30
N GLY A 41 7.33 -14.37 -2.97
CA GLY A 41 8.42 -14.14 -3.92
C GLY A 41 8.69 -12.66 -4.25
N VAL A 42 8.19 -11.73 -3.44
CA VAL A 42 8.44 -10.29 -3.60
C VAL A 42 9.48 -9.84 -2.58
N ASP A 43 10.71 -9.64 -3.04
CA ASP A 43 11.81 -9.15 -2.21
C ASP A 43 11.82 -7.62 -2.17
N GLU A 44 11.68 -7.08 -0.96
CA GLU A 44 11.67 -5.64 -0.69
C GLU A 44 12.40 -5.36 0.63
N ASN A 45 12.98 -4.17 0.74
CA ASN A 45 13.57 -3.71 1.99
C ASN A 45 12.69 -2.63 2.65
N TYR A 46 12.89 -2.45 3.95
CA TYR A 46 12.11 -1.51 4.77
C TYR A 46 12.10 -0.09 4.20
N LYS A 47 13.26 0.42 3.79
CA LYS A 47 13.39 1.77 3.25
C LYS A 47 12.64 1.94 1.94
N GLY A 48 12.70 0.94 1.06
CA GLY A 48 12.03 0.91 -0.24
C GLY A 48 10.52 0.91 -0.09
N ILE A 49 10.00 -0.02 0.70
CA ILE A 49 8.56 -0.11 1.00
C ILE A 49 8.04 1.14 1.69
N ALA A 50 8.72 1.62 2.73
CA ALA A 50 8.29 2.81 3.46
C ALA A 50 8.23 4.03 2.52
N ASN A 51 9.23 4.23 1.66
CA ASN A 51 9.23 5.34 0.70
C ASN A 51 8.12 5.21 -0.34
N LYS A 52 7.91 4.03 -0.93
CA LYS A 52 6.87 3.78 -1.93
C LYS A 52 5.48 4.01 -1.33
N ILE A 53 5.19 3.41 -0.17
CA ILE A 53 3.90 3.50 0.51
C ILE A 53 3.65 4.91 1.06
N ASN A 54 4.66 5.64 1.54
CA ASN A 54 4.44 7.01 2.00
C ASN A 54 4.19 7.98 0.84
N ARG A 55 4.86 7.79 -0.30
CA ARG A 55 4.71 8.67 -1.47
C ARG A 55 3.53 8.30 -2.36
N GLY A 56 2.97 7.09 -2.22
CA GLY A 56 1.87 6.60 -3.06
C GLY A 56 2.28 6.31 -4.51
N THR A 57 3.57 6.20 -4.78
CA THR A 57 4.13 6.00 -6.13
C THR A 57 4.36 4.52 -6.45
N PHE A 58 3.61 3.63 -5.82
CA PHE A 58 3.69 2.20 -6.10
C PHE A 58 2.79 1.82 -7.28
N SER A 59 3.19 0.80 -8.03
CA SER A 59 2.37 0.28 -9.13
C SER A 59 1.15 -0.46 -8.59
N PHE A 60 0.13 -0.59 -9.42
CA PHE A 60 -1.03 -1.43 -9.09
C PHE A 60 -0.64 -2.91 -8.88
N VAL A 61 0.41 -3.38 -9.56
CA VAL A 61 0.97 -4.73 -9.34
C VAL A 61 1.45 -4.90 -7.90
N PHE A 62 2.22 -3.93 -7.38
CA PHE A 62 2.67 -3.94 -5.99
C PHE A 62 1.48 -3.90 -5.01
N PHE A 63 0.47 -3.07 -5.32
CA PHE A 63 -0.75 -3.04 -4.51
C PHE A 63 -1.44 -4.41 -4.44
N MET A 64 -1.63 -5.09 -5.58
CA MET A 64 -2.20 -6.43 -5.62
C MET A 64 -1.36 -7.46 -4.85
N GLN A 65 -0.03 -7.38 -4.94
CA GLN A 65 0.86 -8.22 -4.15
C GLN A 65 0.67 -7.99 -2.66
N CYS A 66 0.56 -6.73 -2.21
CA CYS A 66 0.23 -6.42 -0.82
C CYS A 66 -1.15 -6.98 -0.42
N MET A 67 -2.18 -6.82 -1.25
CA MET A 67 -3.51 -7.36 -0.93
C MET A 67 -3.47 -8.87 -0.79
N LYS A 68 -2.78 -9.57 -1.69
CA LYS A 68 -2.59 -11.01 -1.63
C LYS A 68 -1.84 -11.43 -0.35
N ALA A 69 -0.76 -10.73 -0.01
CA ALA A 69 0.03 -10.96 1.20
C ALA A 69 -0.76 -10.72 2.49
N LEU A 70 -1.65 -9.72 2.49
CA LEU A 70 -2.55 -9.39 3.61
C LEU A 70 -3.82 -10.25 3.65
N GLY A 71 -4.05 -11.13 2.67
CA GLY A 71 -5.26 -11.95 2.58
C GLY A 71 -6.53 -11.18 2.20
N VAL A 72 -6.39 -9.98 1.61
CA VAL A 72 -7.51 -9.13 1.20
C VAL A 72 -7.93 -9.47 -0.22
N ASN A 73 -9.21 -9.82 -0.39
CA ASN A 73 -9.77 -10.23 -1.69
C ASN A 73 -10.68 -9.18 -2.33
N GLU A 74 -11.12 -8.18 -1.58
CA GLU A 74 -12.00 -7.11 -2.06
C GLU A 74 -11.52 -5.75 -1.51
N ILE A 75 -11.51 -4.74 -2.38
CA ILE A 75 -11.23 -3.35 -2.02
C ILE A 75 -12.37 -2.48 -2.50
N ARG A 76 -12.86 -1.62 -1.62
CA ARG A 76 -13.91 -0.63 -1.89
C ARG A 76 -13.29 0.75 -1.90
N LEU A 77 -13.52 1.52 -2.96
CA LEU A 77 -12.99 2.87 -3.16
C LEU A 77 -13.99 3.92 -2.67
#